data_AF-A0A699WB03-F1
#
_entry.id   AF-A0A699WB03-F1
#
_cell.length_a   1.000
_cell.length_b   1.000
_cell.length_c   1.000
_cell.angle_alpha   90.00
_cell.angle_beta   90.00
_cell.angle_gamma   90.00
#
_symmetry.space_group_name_H-M   'P 1'
#
loop_
_entity.id
_entity.type
_entity.pdbx_description
1 polymer ?
#
loop_
_entity_poly.entity_id
_entity_poly.type
_entity_poly.pdbx_seq_one_letter_code
_entity_poly.pdbx_strand_id
1 'polypeptide(L)' 'SPNIENLSVVREFADVFPDELPGLPPAREIEFGIELIPGAEPISKASY' A
#
# COMPACT_ATOMS: atom_id res chain seq x y z
N SER A 1 -1.16 -29.59 -3.88
CA SER A 1 -0.71 -28.20 -3.64
C SER A 1 -0.35 -28.04 -2.17
N PRO A 2 0.72 -27.33 -1.80
CA PRO A 2 1.05 -27.10 -0.40
C PRO A 2 -0.08 -26.30 0.27
N ASN A 3 -0.48 -26.72 1.48
CA ASN A 3 -1.46 -25.98 2.28
C ASN A 3 -0.73 -24.79 2.95
N ILE A 4 -1.14 -23.58 2.54
CA ILE A 4 -0.52 -22.30 2.93
C ILE A 4 -0.69 -22.04 4.44
N GLU A 5 -1.74 -22.57 5.07
CA GLU A 5 -2.03 -22.43 6.50
C GLU A 5 -1.01 -23.16 7.41
N ASN A 6 -0.21 -24.06 6.83
CA ASN A 6 0.88 -24.74 7.53
C ASN A 6 2.21 -23.97 7.51
N LEU A 7 2.28 -22.85 6.78
CA LEU A 7 3.48 -22.02 6.79
C LEU A 7 3.60 -21.31 8.16
N SER A 8 4.79 -21.38 8.76
CA SER A 8 5.06 -20.76 10.08
C SER A 8 4.66 -19.29 10.12
N VAL A 9 4.96 -18.56 9.05
CA VAL A 9 4.61 -17.14 8.90
C VAL A 9 3.10 -16.90 8.93
N VAL A 10 2.31 -17.79 8.31
CA VAL A 10 0.84 -17.62 8.28
C VAL A 10 0.24 -17.85 9.66
N ARG A 11 0.79 -18.80 10.43
CA ARG A 11 0.34 -19.07 11.81
C ARG A 11 0.74 -17.98 12.80
N GLU A 12 1.92 -17.39 12.61
CA GLU A 12 2.44 -16.31 13.47
C GLU A 12 1.64 -15.01 13.31
N PHE A 13 1.06 -14.77 12.14
CA PHE A 13 0.27 -13.56 11.82
C PHE A 13 -1.21 -13.85 11.56
N ALA A 14 -1.72 -14.98 12.08
CA ALA A 14 -3.10 -15.43 11.83
C ALA A 14 -4.16 -14.46 12.38
N ASP A 15 -3.81 -13.64 13.36
CA ASP A 15 -4.64 -12.63 14.01
C ASP A 15 -4.52 -11.22 13.40
N VAL A 16 -3.55 -11.01 12.49
CA VAL A 16 -3.29 -9.69 11.88
C VAL A 16 -4.27 -9.37 10.76
N PHE A 17 -4.80 -10.39 10.10
CA PHE A 17 -5.81 -10.22 9.06
C PHE A 17 -7.20 -10.48 9.63
N PRO A 18 -8.03 -9.45 9.82
CA PRO A 18 -9.41 -9.65 10.23
C PRO A 18 -10.20 -10.41 9.15
N ASP A 19 -11.20 -11.21 9.58
CA ASP A 19 -12.10 -11.95 8.68
C ASP A 19 -12.86 -11.04 7.71
N GLU A 20 -13.06 -9.78 8.11
CA GLU A 20 -13.60 -8.70 7.28
C GLU A 20 -12.50 -7.66 7.03
N LEU A 21 -12.35 -7.19 5.79
CA LEU A 21 -11.37 -6.16 5.47
C LEU A 21 -11.68 -4.89 6.30
N PRO A 22 -10.69 -4.32 7.02
CA PRO A 22 -10.91 -3.03 7.63
C PRO A 22 -11.25 -2.06 6.50
N GLY A 23 -12.23 -1.19 6.72
CA GLY A 23 -12.58 -0.14 5.77
C GLY A 23 -11.34 0.70 5.41
N LEU A 24 -11.49 1.59 4.43
CA LEU A 24 -10.39 2.50 4.07
C LEU A 24 -9.85 3.16 5.36
N PRO A 25 -8.51 3.25 5.52
CA PRO A 25 -7.95 3.95 6.65
C PRO A 25 -8.53 5.37 6.71
N PRO A 26 -8.68 5.97 7.91
CA PRO A 26 -9.14 7.35 8.04
C PRO A 26 -8.36 8.27 7.10
N ALA A 27 -9.03 9.29 6.56
CA ALA A 27 -8.35 10.31 5.76
C ALA A 27 -7.18 10.88 6.58
N ARG A 28 -5.97 10.57 6.13
CA ARG A 28 -4.73 11.05 6.75
C ARG A 28 -4.42 12.36 6.04
N GLU A 29 -4.54 13.49 6.73
CA GLU A 29 -3.94 14.74 6.26
C GLU A 29 -2.42 14.61 6.43
N ILE A 30 -1.79 13.93 5.47
CA ILE A 30 -0.33 13.90 5.38
C ILE A 30 0.02 14.76 4.18
N GLU A 31 0.73 15.85 4.45
CA GLU A 31 1.32 16.68 3.41
C GLU A 31 2.48 15.91 2.79
N PHE A 32 2.26 15.34 1.60
CA PHE A 32 3.33 14.70 0.85
C PHE A 32 4.06 15.77 0.04
N GLY A 33 5.33 16.02 0.38
CA GLY A 33 6.23 16.85 -0.42
C GLY A 33 6.88 16.04 -1.52
N ILE A 34 6.88 16.54 -2.76
CA ILE A 34 7.70 16.00 -3.86
C ILE A 34 8.91 16.91 -4.01
N GLU A 35 10.09 16.37 -3.72
CA GLU A 35 11.35 17.05 -4.00
C GLU A 35 11.70 16.88 -5.48
N LEU A 36 11.89 18.00 -6.17
CA LEU A 36 12.34 18.00 -7.55
C LEU A 36 13.86 18.20 -7.60
N ILE A 37 14.52 17.53 -8.55
CA ILE A 37 15.88 17.87 -8.90
C ILE A 37 15.93 19.28 -9.52
N PRO A 38 17.01 20.06 -9.33
CA PRO A 38 17.17 21.35 -10.00
C PRO A 38 17.03 21.21 -11.52
N GLY A 39 16.16 22.03 -12.12
CA GLY A 39 15.91 22.02 -13.56
C GLY A 39 14.78 21.07 -14.03
N ALA A 40 14.04 20.44 -13.11
CA ALA A 40 12.82 19.73 -13.47
C ALA A 40 11.74 20.71 -13.99
N GLU A 41 11.12 20.40 -15.12
CA GLU A 41 10.05 21.18 -15.73
C GLU A 41 8.73 20.37 -15.78
N PRO A 42 7.56 21.03 -15.74
CA PRO A 42 6.28 20.34 -15.89
C PRO A 42 6.16 19.64 -17.24
N ILE A 43 5.62 18.42 -17.23
CA ILE A 43 5.32 17.64 -18.44
C ILE A 43 3.81 17.43 -18.58
N SER A 44 3.31 17.48 -19.82
CA SER A 44 1.93 17.14 -20.17
C SER A 44 1.92 16.06 -21.26
N LYS A 45 1.09 15.03 -21.11
CA LYS A 45 0.90 13.95 -22.07
C LYS A 45 -0.59 13.73 -22.29
N ALA A 46 -1.01 13.60 -23.56
CA ALA A 46 -2.40 13.27 -23.90
C ALA A 46 -2.79 11.86 -23.41
N SER A 47 -4.08 11.66 -23.18
CA SER A 47 -4.64 10.33 -22.87
C SER A 47 -4.36 9.33 -23.99
N TYR A 48 -4.31 8.04 -23.62
CA TYR A 48 -4.10 6.91 -24.54
C TYR A 48 -5.27 6.71 -25.51
#